data_AF-A0AAU0R9B7-F1
#
_entry.id   AF-A0AAU0R9B7-F1
#
_cell.length_a   1.000
_cell.length_b   1.000
_cell.length_c   1.000
_cell.angle_alpha   90.00
_cell.angle_beta   90.00
_cell.angle_gamma   90.00
#
_symmetry.space_group_name_H-M   'P 1'
#
loop_
_entity.id
_entity.type
_entity.pdbx_description
1 polymer ?
#
loop_
_entity_poly.entity_id
_entity_poly.type
_entity_poly.pdbx_seq_one_letter_code
_entity_poly.pdbx_strand_id
1 'polypeptide(L)'
;MSQFPHVKLPLKNKQTFAANPVSVVPLPNGEILMNFAGQPLITKLNANLAIVWEKIIQGQQANYVSSKLSASPDGSLIAIADTTNMRILDGEATTELYTIEHLSWGRFLGASCYFGRDNKTIWYVLPGDENESDALHVINTSDFEVVATHPLLESQQYVYTFHTTPDNSIILLEASAGQEEAILLKLQLKNGIISLTALTQCDDMIMGNFAPSGEEFVMAPHYDGPLEIYSFPEISKVAEQDQQAIFDGSKDFPAAEPDNINYSVFFIDDTTILVVSQFGRLLLLDRKDLICKAELMPEGIAFTAYNLDGHPTTNPDYIFDYSSNIINVMILHDQLFLTTGEGDFLSYELPVC
;
A
#
# COMPACT_ATOMS: atom_id res chain seq x y z
N MET A 1 -5.56 -29.55 -16.63
CA MET A 1 -4.12 -29.45 -16.29
C MET A 1 -3.88 -27.99 -16.05
N SER A 2 -3.25 -27.63 -14.93
CA SER A 2 -2.98 -26.22 -14.62
C SER A 2 -2.08 -25.61 -15.69
N GLN A 3 -2.44 -24.42 -16.20
CA GLN A 3 -1.72 -23.80 -17.32
C GLN A 3 -0.47 -23.04 -16.85
N PHE A 4 -0.53 -22.35 -15.71
CA PHE A 4 0.63 -21.72 -15.12
C PHE A 4 1.30 -22.66 -14.11
N PRO A 5 2.63 -22.81 -14.12
CA PRO A 5 3.31 -23.53 -13.06
C PRO A 5 2.95 -22.96 -11.69
N HIS A 6 2.51 -23.81 -10.77
CA HIS A 6 2.23 -23.39 -9.39
C HIS A 6 3.52 -23.40 -8.57
N VAL A 7 3.82 -22.26 -7.96
CA VAL A 7 4.88 -22.14 -6.94
C VAL A 7 4.21 -22.15 -5.58
N LYS A 8 4.38 -23.25 -4.84
CA LYS A 8 3.89 -23.35 -3.46
C LYS A 8 4.73 -22.45 -2.55
N LEU A 9 4.07 -21.66 -1.73
CA LEU A 9 4.73 -20.80 -0.75
C LEU A 9 4.42 -21.28 0.68
N PRO A 10 5.35 -21.97 1.34
CA PRO A 10 5.14 -22.47 2.71
C PRO A 10 4.92 -21.34 3.69
N LEU A 11 3.95 -21.51 4.60
CA LEU A 11 3.66 -20.51 5.62
C LEU A 11 4.83 -20.41 6.61
N LYS A 12 5.35 -19.19 6.83
CA LYS A 12 6.45 -18.95 7.77
C LYS A 12 5.94 -18.64 9.18
N ASN A 13 5.12 -17.59 9.30
CA ASN A 13 4.47 -17.21 10.55
C ASN A 13 3.01 -16.81 10.30
N LYS A 14 2.19 -16.99 11.32
CA LYS A 14 0.77 -16.60 11.34
C LYS A 14 0.42 -16.00 12.69
N GLN A 15 -0.34 -14.91 12.66
CA GLN A 15 -1.01 -14.33 13.81
C GLN A 15 -2.45 -13.99 13.45
N THR A 16 -3.42 -14.42 14.27
CA THR A 16 -4.85 -14.15 14.01
C THR A 16 -5.33 -13.02 14.90
N PHE A 17 -6.04 -12.06 14.29
CA PHE A 17 -6.65 -10.91 14.96
C PHE A 17 -8.17 -10.97 14.85
N ALA A 18 -8.86 -10.26 15.75
CA ALA A 18 -10.32 -10.16 15.71
C ALA A 18 -10.85 -9.30 14.54
N ALA A 19 -9.98 -8.51 13.91
CA ALA A 19 -10.29 -7.69 12.75
C ALA A 19 -9.04 -7.54 11.86
N ASN A 20 -9.24 -7.23 10.58
CA ASN A 20 -8.14 -6.90 9.68
C ASN A 20 -7.52 -5.54 10.03
N PRO A 21 -6.19 -5.40 9.94
CA PRO A 21 -5.52 -4.13 10.18
C PRO A 21 -5.89 -3.11 9.10
N VAL A 22 -6.01 -1.84 9.49
CA VAL A 22 -6.21 -0.71 8.56
C VAL A 22 -4.90 -0.03 8.18
N SER A 23 -3.85 -0.25 8.98
CA SER A 23 -2.49 0.18 8.70
C SER A 23 -1.54 -0.90 9.21
N VAL A 24 -0.52 -1.19 8.39
CA VAL A 24 0.58 -2.10 8.70
C VAL A 24 1.85 -1.35 8.34
N VAL A 25 2.65 -1.01 9.34
CA VAL A 25 3.83 -0.15 9.18
C VAL A 25 5.08 -0.95 9.55
N PRO A 26 6.04 -1.08 8.63
CA PRO A 26 7.31 -1.72 8.95
C PRO A 26 8.12 -0.84 9.91
N LEU A 27 8.67 -1.46 10.95
CA LEU A 27 9.63 -0.88 11.87
C LEU A 27 11.02 -1.52 11.67
N PRO A 28 12.11 -0.91 12.12
CA PRO A 28 13.44 -1.52 12.07
C PRO A 28 13.50 -2.93 12.65
N ASN A 29 14.49 -3.71 12.23
CA ASN A 29 14.74 -5.07 12.73
C ASN A 29 13.62 -6.09 12.44
N GLY A 30 12.79 -5.84 11.43
CA GLY A 30 11.70 -6.74 11.05
C GLY A 30 10.46 -6.62 11.93
N GLU A 31 10.40 -5.64 12.83
CA GLU A 31 9.21 -5.35 13.63
C GLU A 31 8.11 -4.71 12.77
N ILE A 32 6.87 -4.80 13.25
CA ILE A 32 5.69 -4.28 12.53
C ILE A 32 4.76 -3.60 13.54
N LEU A 33 4.26 -2.43 13.18
CA LEU A 33 3.22 -1.72 13.92
C LEU A 33 1.89 -1.81 13.17
N MET A 34 0.80 -2.05 13.89
CA MET A 34 -0.53 -2.15 13.28
C MET A 34 -1.60 -1.49 14.13
N ASN A 35 -2.67 -1.05 13.48
CA ASN A 35 -3.94 -0.68 14.11
C ASN A 35 -5.13 -1.23 13.32
N PHE A 36 -6.31 -1.17 13.92
CA PHE A 36 -7.52 -1.80 13.41
C PHE A 36 -8.69 -0.81 13.35
N ALA A 37 -9.57 -0.95 12.36
CA ALA A 37 -10.78 -0.13 12.25
C ALA A 37 -11.66 -0.33 13.49
N GLY A 38 -12.14 0.76 14.08
CA GLY A 38 -13.07 0.71 15.22
C GLY A 38 -12.50 0.14 16.52
N GLN A 39 -11.19 -0.16 16.59
CA GLN A 39 -10.53 -0.56 17.82
C GLN A 39 -9.49 0.50 18.22
N PRO A 40 -9.48 0.95 19.49
CA PRO A 40 -8.50 1.92 19.97
C PRO A 40 -7.17 1.22 20.30
N LEU A 41 -6.73 0.29 19.45
CA LEU A 41 -5.60 -0.60 19.72
C LEU A 41 -4.49 -0.37 18.69
N ILE A 42 -3.28 -0.15 19.19
CA ILE A 42 -2.05 -0.27 18.41
C ILE A 42 -1.30 -1.50 18.92
N THR A 43 -0.86 -2.35 17.98
CA THR A 43 -0.14 -3.59 18.25
C THR A 43 1.24 -3.53 17.60
N LYS A 44 2.28 -3.84 18.38
CA LYS A 44 3.64 -4.05 17.87
C LYS A 44 3.95 -5.54 17.83
N LEU A 45 4.38 -6.02 16.67
CA LEU A 45 4.83 -7.39 16.44
C LEU A 45 6.34 -7.43 16.19
N ASN A 46 6.96 -8.56 16.53
CA ASN A 46 8.32 -8.86 16.07
C ASN A 46 8.31 -9.54 14.70
N ALA A 47 9.51 -9.83 14.16
CA ALA A 47 9.69 -10.48 12.86
C ALA A 47 9.05 -11.88 12.72
N ASN A 48 8.66 -12.52 13.83
CA ASN A 48 7.96 -13.80 13.82
C ASN A 48 6.44 -13.64 14.04
N LEU A 49 5.92 -12.41 13.88
CA LEU A 49 4.52 -12.03 14.13
C LEU A 49 4.04 -12.22 15.58
N ALA A 50 4.95 -12.43 16.54
CA ALA A 50 4.57 -12.50 17.94
C ALA A 50 4.35 -11.08 18.49
N ILE A 51 3.28 -10.92 19.27
CA ILE A 51 2.95 -9.65 19.94
C ILE A 51 4.06 -9.30 20.93
N VAL A 52 4.68 -8.14 20.71
CA VAL A 52 5.66 -7.54 21.63
C VAL A 52 4.92 -6.71 22.67
N TRP A 53 4.01 -5.84 22.20
CA TRP A 53 3.10 -5.09 23.07
C TRP A 53 1.82 -4.68 22.34
N GLU A 54 0.82 -4.36 23.16
CA GLU A 54 -0.47 -3.82 22.75
C GLU A 54 -0.80 -2.61 23.63
N LYS A 55 -1.25 -1.51 23.01
CA LYS A 55 -1.58 -0.28 23.73
C LYS A 55 -2.91 0.28 23.29
N ILE A 56 -3.69 0.69 24.28
CA ILE A 56 -4.96 1.40 24.04
C ILE A 56 -4.63 2.85 23.74
N ILE A 57 -4.69 3.21 22.47
CA ILE A 57 -4.49 4.56 21.97
C ILE A 57 -5.72 4.90 21.15
N GLN A 58 -6.52 5.83 21.66
CA GLN A 58 -7.77 6.19 21.03
C GLN A 58 -7.48 6.97 19.74
N GLY A 59 -7.76 6.35 18.60
CA GLY A 59 -7.85 7.04 17.31
C GLY A 59 -9.18 7.78 17.19
N GLN A 60 -9.19 8.86 16.43
CA GLN A 60 -10.43 9.54 16.05
C GLN A 60 -10.76 9.12 14.62
N GLN A 61 -11.83 8.33 14.49
CA GLN A 61 -12.30 7.78 13.21
C GLN A 61 -13.73 8.27 12.97
N ALA A 62 -13.94 8.95 11.85
CA ALA A 62 -15.26 9.31 11.36
C ALA A 62 -15.26 9.26 9.83
N ASN A 63 -16.44 9.29 9.20
CA ASN A 63 -16.55 9.42 7.74
C ASN A 63 -15.79 8.36 6.92
N TYR A 64 -15.64 7.13 7.44
CA TYR A 64 -14.81 6.06 6.82
C TYR A 64 -13.31 6.39 6.71
N VAL A 65 -12.85 7.40 7.44
CA VAL A 65 -11.44 7.76 7.58
C VAL A 65 -10.87 6.98 8.76
N SER A 66 -9.97 6.04 8.45
CA SER A 66 -9.23 5.27 9.46
C SER A 66 -7.96 6.02 9.86
N SER A 67 -7.55 5.87 11.12
CA SER A 67 -6.28 6.40 11.60
C SER A 67 -5.14 5.73 10.83
N LYS A 68 -4.28 6.52 10.19
CA LYS A 68 -3.10 6.02 9.48
C LYS A 68 -1.88 6.09 10.38
N LEU A 69 -1.15 4.98 10.48
CA LEU A 69 0.10 4.93 11.20
C LEU A 69 1.26 5.23 10.25
N SER A 70 2.33 5.80 10.79
CA SER A 70 3.62 5.93 10.11
C SER A 70 4.73 5.85 11.14
N ALA A 71 5.93 5.46 10.74
CA ALA A 71 7.06 5.37 11.65
C ALA A 71 8.31 5.97 11.01
N SER A 72 9.15 6.55 11.87
CA SER A 72 10.48 7.00 11.49
C SER A 72 11.35 5.82 11.05
N PRO A 73 12.24 6.01 10.06
CA PRO A 73 13.19 5.00 9.62
C PRO A 73 14.05 4.35 10.72
N ASP A 74 14.33 5.07 11.81
CA ASP A 74 15.05 4.52 12.98
C ASP A 74 14.13 3.96 14.07
N GLY A 75 12.81 4.03 13.88
CA GLY A 75 11.81 3.54 14.81
C GLY A 75 11.68 4.37 16.10
N SER A 76 12.33 5.54 16.18
CA SER A 76 12.33 6.38 17.38
C SER A 76 11.04 7.19 17.57
N LEU A 77 10.28 7.38 16.50
CA LEU A 77 9.03 8.12 16.43
C LEU A 77 7.96 7.34 15.66
N ILE A 78 6.71 7.50 16.11
CA ILE A 78 5.50 7.02 15.45
C ILE A 78 4.59 8.23 15.19
N ALA A 79 3.93 8.26 14.04
CA ALA A 79 2.87 9.21 13.75
C ALA A 79 1.51 8.49 13.69
N ILE A 80 0.47 9.17 14.16
CA ILE A 80 -0.93 8.79 14.00
C ILE A 80 -1.63 9.97 13.32
N ALA A 81 -2.05 9.80 12.08
CA ALA A 81 -2.89 10.74 11.37
C ALA A 81 -4.34 10.29 11.49
N ASP A 82 -5.14 11.02 12.25
CA ASP A 82 -6.55 10.77 12.54
C ASP A 82 -7.46 11.65 11.64
N THR A 83 -8.78 11.51 11.79
CA THR A 83 -9.74 12.30 11.01
C THR A 83 -9.64 13.82 11.29
N THR A 84 -9.21 14.23 12.48
CA THR A 84 -9.26 15.63 12.98
C THR A 84 -7.94 16.12 13.56
N ASN A 85 -6.94 15.27 13.71
CA ASN A 85 -5.62 15.67 14.18
C ASN A 85 -4.52 14.75 13.66
N MET A 86 -3.28 15.21 13.83
CA MET A 86 -2.08 14.39 13.65
C MET A 86 -1.27 14.47 14.95
N ARG A 87 -0.79 13.30 15.39
CA ARG A 87 0.02 13.15 16.61
C ARG A 87 1.33 12.48 16.29
N ILE A 88 2.41 12.96 16.91
CA ILE A 88 3.71 12.28 16.96
C ILE A 88 3.94 11.78 18.37
N LEU A 89 4.31 10.51 18.48
CA LEU A 89 4.65 9.84 19.72
C LEU A 89 6.10 9.33 19.66
N ASP A 90 6.66 9.03 20.82
CA ASP A 90 7.87 8.21 20.86
C ASP A 90 7.66 6.82 20.24
N GLY A 91 8.75 6.14 19.88
CA GLY A 91 8.74 4.86 19.16
C GLY A 91 8.11 3.69 19.91
N GLU A 92 7.93 3.84 21.21
CA GLU A 92 7.21 2.87 22.03
C GLU A 92 5.76 3.28 22.25
N ALA A 93 5.30 4.42 21.74
CA ALA A 93 3.98 4.99 21.98
C ALA A 93 3.67 5.13 23.50
N THR A 94 4.63 5.63 24.28
CA THR A 94 4.47 5.99 25.68
C THR A 94 4.18 7.47 25.90
N THR A 95 4.74 8.33 25.06
CA THR A 95 4.66 9.78 25.22
C THR A 95 4.19 10.42 23.92
N GLU A 96 3.17 11.27 23.99
CA GLU A 96 2.83 12.19 22.91
C GLU A 96 3.80 13.37 22.94
N LEU A 97 4.48 13.60 21.83
CA LEU A 97 5.54 14.60 21.69
C LEU A 97 5.05 15.86 20.95
N TYR A 98 4.10 15.68 20.03
CA TYR A 98 3.53 16.76 19.22
C TYR A 98 2.12 16.40 18.78
N THR A 99 1.24 17.41 18.73
CA THR A 99 -0.12 17.30 18.21
C THR A 99 -0.48 18.55 17.44
N ILE A 100 -1.09 18.34 16.28
CA ILE A 100 -1.73 19.40 15.49
C ILE A 100 -3.18 19.02 15.21
N GLU A 101 -4.09 19.87 15.65
CA GLU A 101 -5.51 19.77 15.34
C GLU A 101 -5.78 20.42 13.97
N HIS A 102 -6.69 19.83 13.20
CA HIS A 102 -7.10 20.34 11.89
C HIS A 102 -8.60 20.07 11.64
N LEU A 103 -9.12 20.54 10.51
CA LEU A 103 -10.50 20.26 10.13
C LEU A 103 -10.73 18.75 9.95
N SER A 104 -11.96 18.30 10.16
CA SER A 104 -12.29 16.90 9.89
C SER A 104 -12.12 16.61 8.40
N TRP A 105 -11.42 15.53 8.06
CA TRP A 105 -11.44 15.00 6.70
C TRP A 105 -12.86 14.64 6.26
N GLY A 106 -13.15 14.93 4.98
CA GLY A 106 -14.32 14.43 4.26
C GLY A 106 -14.35 12.91 4.15
N ARG A 107 -15.44 12.37 3.59
CA ARG A 107 -15.65 10.92 3.52
C ARG A 107 -14.62 10.23 2.65
N PHE A 108 -14.05 9.14 3.16
CA PHE A 108 -13.02 8.32 2.50
C PHE A 108 -11.68 9.03 2.24
N LEU A 109 -11.53 10.29 2.63
CA LEU A 109 -10.32 11.09 2.42
C LEU A 109 -9.32 10.86 3.56
N GLY A 110 -8.16 11.51 3.47
CA GLY A 110 -7.16 11.48 4.52
C GLY A 110 -5.75 11.46 3.97
N ALA A 111 -4.78 11.56 4.87
CA ALA A 111 -3.38 11.47 4.54
C ALA A 111 -2.64 10.62 5.57
N SER A 112 -1.60 9.94 5.13
CA SER A 112 -0.56 9.41 6.02
C SER A 112 0.47 10.49 6.36
N CYS A 113 1.37 10.20 7.30
CA CYS A 113 2.58 11.00 7.50
C CYS A 113 3.76 10.34 6.81
N TYR A 114 4.77 11.12 6.45
CA TYR A 114 6.02 10.61 5.92
C TYR A 114 7.20 11.13 6.72
N PHE A 115 7.95 10.21 7.32
CA PHE A 115 9.23 10.53 7.93
C PHE A 115 10.32 10.48 6.87
N GLY A 116 11.07 11.57 6.73
CA GLY A 116 12.23 11.62 5.85
C GLY A 116 13.23 10.53 6.21
N ARG A 117 13.83 9.88 5.19
CA ARG A 117 14.79 8.78 5.38
C ARG A 117 16.03 9.16 6.19
N ASP A 118 16.32 10.44 6.30
CA ASP A 118 17.40 10.99 7.12
C ASP A 118 17.00 11.24 8.59
N ASN A 119 15.76 10.90 8.96
CA ASN A 119 15.13 11.15 10.27
C ASN A 119 15.08 12.63 10.68
N LYS A 120 15.18 13.58 9.74
CA LYS A 120 15.20 15.02 10.08
C LYS A 120 13.88 15.73 9.88
N THR A 121 13.05 15.25 8.96
CA THR A 121 11.80 15.93 8.60
C THR A 121 10.61 15.00 8.70
N ILE A 122 9.45 15.56 9.03
CA ILE A 122 8.15 14.90 8.94
C ILE A 122 7.31 15.69 7.95
N TRP A 123 6.71 14.99 7.00
CA TRP A 123 5.81 15.52 5.99
C TRP A 123 4.40 15.04 6.29
N TYR A 124 3.42 15.92 6.17
CA TYR A 124 2.02 15.57 6.36
C TYR A 124 1.12 16.55 5.60
N VAL A 125 -0.08 16.11 5.26
CA VAL A 125 -1.10 16.93 4.61
C VAL A 125 -2.19 17.28 5.61
N LEU A 126 -2.60 18.55 5.63
CA LEU A 126 -3.76 19.03 6.37
C LEU A 126 -4.90 19.35 5.41
N PRO A 127 -6.15 19.03 5.77
CA PRO A 127 -7.31 19.34 4.94
C PRO A 127 -7.56 20.85 4.89
N GLY A 128 -7.85 21.34 3.69
CA GLY A 128 -8.30 22.70 3.44
C GLY A 128 -9.77 22.92 3.86
N ASP A 129 -10.21 24.18 3.83
CA ASP A 129 -11.61 24.56 4.00
C ASP A 129 -12.28 24.91 2.65
N GLU A 130 -13.49 25.47 2.65
CA GLU A 130 -14.19 25.83 1.41
C GLU A 130 -13.47 26.90 0.56
N ASN A 131 -12.48 27.61 1.12
CA ASN A 131 -11.77 28.72 0.50
C ASN A 131 -10.25 28.47 0.35
N GLU A 132 -9.73 27.39 0.93
CA GLU A 132 -8.30 27.05 0.93
C GLU A 132 -8.11 25.60 0.49
N SER A 133 -7.13 25.33 -0.37
CA SER A 133 -6.79 23.96 -0.74
C SER A 133 -6.15 23.20 0.42
N ASP A 134 -6.08 21.87 0.30
CA ASP A 134 -5.28 21.07 1.23
C ASP A 134 -3.83 21.58 1.24
N ALA A 135 -3.13 21.42 2.36
CA ALA A 135 -1.78 21.96 2.51
C ALA A 135 -0.78 20.87 2.89
N LEU A 136 0.33 20.80 2.16
CA LEU A 136 1.48 19.98 2.50
C LEU A 136 2.40 20.74 3.45
N HIS A 137 2.68 20.16 4.61
CA HIS A 137 3.55 20.72 5.62
C HIS A 137 4.81 19.87 5.80
N VAL A 138 5.90 20.54 6.12
CA VAL A 138 7.15 19.92 6.56
C VAL A 138 7.54 20.50 7.90
N ILE A 139 7.79 19.65 8.89
CA ILE A 139 8.33 20.03 10.19
C ILE A 139 9.67 19.33 10.45
N ASN A 140 10.48 19.88 11.34
CA ASN A 140 11.68 19.19 11.82
C ASN A 140 11.32 18.13 12.88
N THR A 141 12.06 17.02 12.94
CA THR A 141 11.88 16.00 13.98
C THR A 141 12.42 16.40 15.35
N SER A 142 13.35 17.37 15.41
CA SER A 142 14.02 17.76 16.65
C SER A 142 13.21 18.70 17.54
N ASP A 143 12.41 19.56 16.94
CA ASP A 143 11.64 20.61 17.63
C ASP A 143 10.19 20.74 17.13
N PHE A 144 9.80 19.99 16.10
CA PHE A 144 8.48 20.02 15.46
C PHE A 144 8.10 21.40 14.88
N GLU A 145 9.08 22.28 14.67
CA GLU A 145 8.85 23.58 14.03
C GLU A 145 8.64 23.42 12.52
N VAL A 146 7.76 24.25 11.96
CA VAL A 146 7.44 24.27 10.53
C VAL A 146 8.64 24.77 9.74
N VAL A 147 9.11 23.92 8.83
CA VAL A 147 10.17 24.22 7.86
C VAL A 147 9.59 24.86 6.61
N ALA A 148 8.49 24.30 6.11
CA ALA A 148 7.86 24.74 4.88
C ALA A 148 6.39 24.32 4.81
N THR A 149 5.61 25.08 4.05
CA THR A 149 4.22 24.78 3.71
C THR A 149 4.00 25.04 2.22
N HIS A 150 3.20 24.21 1.57
CA HIS A 150 2.83 24.35 0.17
C HIS A 150 1.35 24.03 -0.02
N PRO A 151 0.56 24.91 -0.68
CA PRO A 151 -0.82 24.58 -1.03
C PRO A 151 -0.83 23.46 -2.08
N LEU A 152 -1.73 22.49 -1.92
CA LEU A 152 -1.99 21.42 -2.87
C LEU A 152 -3.08 21.85 -3.87
N LEU A 153 -3.48 20.90 -4.73
CA LEU A 153 -4.31 21.13 -5.91
C LEU A 153 -5.70 21.66 -5.54
N GLU A 154 -6.41 20.93 -4.67
CA GLU A 154 -7.81 21.17 -4.34
C GLU A 154 -8.03 20.98 -2.83
N SER A 155 -9.20 21.43 -2.35
CA SER A 155 -9.61 21.22 -0.95
C SER A 155 -10.39 19.92 -0.83
N GLN A 156 -9.91 19.00 0.00
CA GLN A 156 -10.61 17.79 0.38
C GLN A 156 -11.17 17.00 -0.81
N GLN A 157 -10.34 16.75 -1.83
CA GLN A 157 -10.69 15.90 -2.96
C GLN A 157 -9.97 14.56 -2.96
N TYR A 158 -8.78 14.51 -2.36
CA TYR A 158 -7.88 13.37 -2.51
C TYR A 158 -7.62 12.64 -1.20
N VAL A 159 -7.36 11.34 -1.33
CA VAL A 159 -6.57 10.57 -0.38
C VAL A 159 -5.10 10.72 -0.75
N TYR A 160 -4.25 10.99 0.23
CA TYR A 160 -2.82 11.21 0.02
C TYR A 160 -1.97 10.08 0.59
N THR A 161 -1.22 9.41 -0.30
CA THR A 161 -0.28 8.34 0.06
C THR A 161 1.14 8.75 -0.28
N PHE A 162 2.04 8.71 0.70
CA PHE A 162 3.45 8.96 0.47
C PHE A 162 4.17 7.66 0.12
N HIS A 163 5.00 7.71 -0.92
CA HIS A 163 5.87 6.62 -1.34
C HIS A 163 7.33 7.02 -1.18
N THR A 164 8.07 6.15 -0.49
CA THR A 164 9.51 6.28 -0.33
C THR A 164 10.19 6.02 -1.66
N THR A 165 11.24 6.80 -1.99
CA THR A 165 12.05 6.53 -3.19
C THR A 165 13.49 6.11 -2.84
N PRO A 166 14.22 5.51 -3.79
CA PRO A 166 15.64 5.20 -3.67
C PRO A 166 16.52 6.44 -3.44
N ASP A 167 16.10 7.62 -3.93
CA ASP A 167 16.76 8.90 -3.68
C ASP A 167 16.14 9.60 -2.46
N ASN A 168 16.92 9.74 -1.38
CA ASN A 168 16.46 10.37 -0.14
C ASN A 168 16.00 11.83 -0.30
N SER A 169 16.31 12.49 -1.41
CA SER A 169 15.88 13.86 -1.72
C SER A 169 14.56 13.95 -2.49
N ILE A 170 13.98 12.81 -2.87
CA ILE A 170 12.76 12.70 -3.65
C ILE A 170 11.74 11.87 -2.88
N ILE A 171 10.51 12.39 -2.77
CA ILE A 171 9.36 11.68 -2.24
C ILE A 171 8.30 11.67 -3.34
N LEU A 172 7.59 10.57 -3.50
CA LEU A 172 6.41 10.55 -4.36
C LEU A 172 5.16 10.65 -3.49
N LEU A 173 4.19 11.45 -3.92
CA LEU A 173 2.90 11.63 -3.27
C LEU A 173 1.82 11.28 -4.28
N GLU A 174 1.11 10.19 -4.03
CA GLU A 174 -0.07 9.81 -4.78
C GLU A 174 -1.28 10.54 -4.18
N ALA A 175 -2.03 11.23 -5.04
CA ALA A 175 -3.27 11.91 -4.71
C ALA A 175 -4.42 11.25 -5.49
N SER A 176 -5.28 10.52 -4.79
CA SER A 176 -6.31 9.67 -5.39
C SER A 176 -7.71 10.18 -5.06
N ALA A 177 -8.49 10.55 -6.09
CA ALA A 177 -9.87 11.04 -5.98
C ALA A 177 -10.88 9.89 -6.14
N GLY A 178 -10.72 8.84 -5.33
CA GLY A 178 -11.56 7.65 -5.41
C GLY A 178 -11.52 7.01 -6.79
N GLN A 179 -12.68 6.93 -7.45
CA GLN A 179 -12.88 6.31 -8.75
C GLN A 179 -12.65 7.27 -9.94
N GLU A 180 -12.28 8.52 -9.71
CA GLU A 180 -12.24 9.52 -10.78
C GLU A 180 -10.85 9.68 -11.38
N GLU A 181 -9.82 9.81 -10.53
CA GLU A 181 -8.44 10.04 -10.98
C GLU A 181 -7.42 9.66 -9.90
N ALA A 182 -6.22 9.30 -10.35
CA ALA A 182 -5.02 9.17 -9.54
C ALA A 182 -3.88 10.02 -10.13
N ILE A 183 -3.28 10.89 -9.31
CA ILE A 183 -2.20 11.78 -9.72
C ILE A 183 -0.95 11.48 -8.90
N LEU A 184 0.17 11.23 -9.58
CA LEU A 184 1.46 11.05 -8.92
C LEU A 184 2.27 12.36 -8.94
N LEU A 185 2.68 12.81 -7.76
CA LEU A 185 3.41 14.06 -7.56
C LEU A 185 4.82 13.77 -7.06
N LYS A 186 5.81 14.40 -7.69
CA LYS A 186 7.20 14.41 -7.21
C LYS A 186 7.40 15.59 -6.25
N LEU A 187 7.81 15.28 -5.02
CA LEU A 187 8.11 16.23 -3.96
C LEU A 187 9.61 16.31 -3.72
N GLN A 188 10.12 17.52 -3.52
CA GLN A 188 11.48 17.76 -3.02
C GLN A 188 11.49 18.96 -2.07
N LEU A 189 12.39 18.94 -1.09
CA LEU A 189 12.67 20.08 -0.23
C LEU A 189 14.08 20.59 -0.50
N LYS A 190 14.19 21.85 -0.92
CA LYS A 190 15.49 22.49 -1.16
C LYS A 190 15.52 23.85 -0.50
N ASN A 191 16.47 24.04 0.43
CA ASN A 191 16.65 25.30 1.15
C ASN A 191 15.36 25.80 1.83
N GLY A 192 14.57 24.91 2.43
CA GLY A 192 13.31 25.25 3.09
C GLY A 192 12.15 25.55 2.12
N ILE A 193 12.29 25.23 0.84
CA ILE A 193 11.23 25.41 -0.16
C ILE A 193 10.82 24.05 -0.71
N ILE A 194 9.52 23.77 -0.65
CA ILE A 194 8.91 22.59 -1.26
C ILE A 194 8.73 22.86 -2.75
N SER A 195 9.22 21.95 -3.59
CA SER A 195 8.86 21.87 -5.00
C SER A 195 7.98 20.65 -5.24
N LEU A 196 6.89 20.86 -5.97
CA LEU A 196 5.91 19.86 -6.34
C LEU A 196 5.80 19.80 -7.86
N THR A 197 5.89 18.61 -8.45
CA THR A 197 5.81 18.42 -9.90
C THR A 197 4.90 17.23 -10.20
N ALA A 198 3.80 17.48 -10.91
CA ALA A 198 2.95 16.41 -11.40
C ALA A 198 3.68 15.58 -12.46
N LEU A 199 3.58 14.26 -12.32
CA LEU A 199 4.18 13.28 -13.23
C LEU A 199 3.11 12.83 -14.21
N THR A 200 2.77 13.69 -15.16
CA THR A 200 1.64 13.46 -16.09
C THR A 200 1.80 12.23 -16.99
N GLN A 201 3.02 11.69 -17.08
CA GLN A 201 3.26 10.42 -17.74
C GLN A 201 2.71 9.22 -16.96
N CYS A 202 2.45 9.36 -15.66
CA CYS A 202 1.92 8.34 -14.75
C CYS A 202 0.44 8.62 -14.39
N ASP A 203 -0.27 9.43 -15.18
CA ASP A 203 -1.66 9.82 -14.88
C ASP A 203 -2.59 8.61 -14.86
N ASP A 204 -3.49 8.57 -13.88
CA ASP A 204 -4.51 7.54 -13.66
C ASP A 204 -3.95 6.12 -13.46
N MET A 205 -2.76 6.07 -12.86
CA MET A 205 -2.05 4.85 -12.48
C MET A 205 -1.88 4.79 -10.96
N ILE A 206 -1.94 3.59 -10.40
CA ILE A 206 -1.81 3.32 -8.97
C ILE A 206 -0.42 2.79 -8.70
N MET A 207 0.31 3.44 -7.80
CA MET A 207 1.69 3.11 -7.54
C MET A 207 1.82 1.78 -6.79
N GLY A 208 2.63 0.87 -7.34
CA GLY A 208 3.07 -0.34 -6.68
C GLY A 208 4.24 -0.07 -5.74
N ASN A 209 5.41 -0.62 -6.07
CA ASN A 209 6.67 -0.35 -5.38
C ASN A 209 7.84 -0.17 -6.35
N PHE A 210 8.97 0.25 -5.79
CA PHE A 210 10.26 0.21 -6.48
C PHE A 210 10.81 -1.21 -6.54
N ALA A 211 11.51 -1.53 -7.62
CA ALA A 211 12.41 -2.67 -7.67
C ALA A 211 13.49 -2.54 -6.59
N PRO A 212 14.02 -3.64 -6.02
CA PRO A 212 15.05 -3.56 -4.97
C PRO A 212 16.31 -2.79 -5.35
N SER A 213 16.71 -2.82 -6.63
CA SER A 213 17.79 -1.99 -7.17
C SER A 213 17.53 -0.48 -7.07
N GLY A 214 16.26 -0.09 -7.05
CA GLY A 214 15.82 1.30 -7.07
C GLY A 214 15.89 1.96 -8.45
N GLU A 215 16.18 1.20 -9.50
CA GLU A 215 16.29 1.74 -10.87
C GLU A 215 14.94 1.88 -11.56
N GLU A 216 13.91 1.17 -11.07
CA GLU A 216 12.58 1.13 -11.67
C GLU A 216 11.47 1.05 -10.60
N PHE A 217 10.25 1.43 -10.98
CA PHE A 217 9.04 1.16 -10.20
C PHE A 217 7.89 0.75 -11.11
N VAL A 218 6.96 -0.02 -10.55
CA VAL A 218 5.81 -0.58 -11.25
C VAL A 218 4.53 0.11 -10.82
N MET A 219 3.59 0.27 -11.74
CA MET A 219 2.27 0.85 -11.48
C MET A 219 1.17 -0.04 -12.07
N ALA A 220 0.08 -0.16 -11.32
CA ALA A 220 -1.14 -0.82 -11.76
C ALA A 220 -2.06 0.18 -12.47
N PRO A 221 -2.89 -0.28 -13.41
CA PRO A 221 -3.94 0.57 -13.97
C PRO A 221 -5.04 0.84 -12.92
N HIS A 222 -5.63 2.03 -12.94
CA HIS A 222 -6.83 2.34 -12.15
C HIS A 222 -8.11 1.67 -12.70
N TYR A 223 -8.13 1.28 -13.97
CA TYR A 223 -9.25 0.55 -14.59
C TYR A 223 -8.74 -0.42 -15.67
N ASP A 224 -9.32 -0.30 -16.87
CA ASP A 224 -8.94 -0.99 -18.08
C ASP A 224 -7.70 -0.31 -18.65
N GLY A 225 -6.52 -0.73 -18.17
CA GLY A 225 -5.23 -0.24 -18.66
C GLY A 225 -4.15 -1.31 -18.56
N PRO A 226 -2.96 -1.05 -19.10
CA PRO A 226 -1.82 -1.94 -18.92
C PRO A 226 -1.23 -1.81 -17.52
N LEU A 227 -0.49 -2.83 -17.09
CA LEU A 227 0.56 -2.64 -16.10
C LEU A 227 1.69 -1.84 -16.76
N GLU A 228 2.26 -0.86 -16.06
CA GLU A 228 3.37 -0.05 -16.60
C GLU A 228 4.58 -0.02 -15.66
N ILE A 229 5.75 0.15 -16.24
CA ILE A 229 7.03 0.24 -15.53
C ILE A 229 7.74 1.51 -15.94
N TYR A 230 8.25 2.23 -14.95
CA TYR A 230 8.95 3.49 -15.11
C TYR A 230 10.37 3.37 -14.56
N SER A 231 11.31 3.99 -15.26
CA SER A 231 12.68 4.21 -14.78
C SER A 231 12.70 5.23 -13.63
N PHE A 232 13.73 5.19 -12.80
CA PHE A 232 13.99 6.19 -11.77
C PHE A 232 15.48 6.57 -11.77
N PRO A 233 15.85 7.86 -11.64
CA PRO A 233 15.02 9.02 -11.28
C PRO A 233 14.35 9.76 -12.46
N GLU A 234 14.56 9.32 -13.70
CA GLU A 234 14.04 10.01 -14.89
C GLU A 234 12.52 9.91 -15.03
N ILE A 235 11.89 8.86 -14.48
CA ILE A 235 10.44 8.61 -14.55
C ILE A 235 9.96 8.56 -15.99
N SER A 236 10.71 7.83 -16.83
CA SER A 236 10.33 7.53 -18.21
C SER A 236 9.76 6.12 -18.28
N LYS A 237 8.62 5.94 -18.95
CA LYS A 237 8.03 4.61 -19.18
C LYS A 237 9.02 3.74 -19.96
N VAL A 238 9.34 2.56 -19.41
CA VAL A 238 10.32 1.62 -19.98
C VAL A 238 9.67 0.32 -20.46
N ALA A 239 8.51 -0.05 -19.93
CA ALA A 239 7.75 -1.21 -20.37
C ALA A 239 6.27 -1.08 -19.99
N GLU A 240 5.42 -1.82 -20.68
CA GLU A 240 4.00 -1.96 -20.38
C GLU A 240 3.51 -3.36 -20.80
N GLN A 241 2.44 -3.83 -20.18
CA GLN A 241 1.81 -5.11 -20.52
C GLN A 241 0.29 -5.03 -20.32
N ASP A 242 -0.45 -5.33 -21.39
CA ASP A 242 -1.91 -5.38 -21.35
C ASP A 242 -2.42 -6.49 -20.44
N GLN A 243 -3.48 -6.21 -19.67
CA GLN A 243 -4.11 -7.19 -18.78
C GLN A 243 -4.56 -8.45 -19.53
N GLN A 244 -5.18 -8.31 -20.70
CA GLN A 244 -5.58 -9.44 -21.56
C GLN A 244 -4.43 -10.44 -21.77
N ALA A 245 -3.21 -9.94 -21.95
CA ALA A 245 -2.05 -10.77 -22.20
C ALA A 245 -1.39 -11.32 -20.92
N ILE A 246 -1.51 -10.62 -19.78
CA ILE A 246 -1.12 -11.15 -18.45
C ILE A 246 -1.95 -12.39 -18.11
N PHE A 247 -3.25 -12.33 -18.37
CA PHE A 247 -4.20 -13.40 -18.06
C PHE A 247 -4.44 -14.35 -19.24
N ASP A 248 -3.74 -14.19 -20.38
CA ASP A 248 -3.93 -15.06 -21.54
C ASP A 248 -3.64 -16.51 -21.17
N GLY A 249 -4.63 -17.38 -21.41
CA GLY A 249 -4.55 -18.78 -21.03
C GLY A 249 -4.85 -19.10 -19.56
N SER A 250 -5.44 -18.20 -18.80
CA SER A 250 -5.97 -18.50 -17.46
C SER A 250 -7.17 -19.47 -17.52
N LYS A 251 -6.91 -20.77 -17.68
CA LYS A 251 -7.93 -21.83 -17.75
C LYS A 251 -8.24 -22.48 -16.41
N ASP A 252 -7.44 -22.18 -15.40
CA ASP A 252 -7.50 -22.85 -14.10
C ASP A 252 -8.66 -22.34 -13.25
N PHE A 253 -9.08 -21.12 -13.54
CA PHE A 253 -10.22 -20.45 -12.93
C PHE A 253 -11.11 -19.86 -14.03
N PRO A 254 -11.90 -20.70 -14.74
CA PRO A 254 -12.82 -20.19 -15.75
C PRO A 254 -13.89 -19.36 -15.05
N ALA A 255 -14.00 -18.08 -15.41
CA ALA A 255 -15.07 -17.19 -14.95
C ALA A 255 -15.81 -16.61 -16.17
N ALA A 256 -17.07 -16.25 -15.96
CA ALA A 256 -17.87 -15.59 -16.99
C ALA A 256 -17.36 -14.16 -17.27
N GLU A 257 -16.89 -13.49 -16.23
CA GLU A 257 -16.19 -12.19 -16.32
C GLU A 257 -14.68 -12.40 -16.37
N PRO A 258 -13.94 -11.58 -17.14
CA PRO A 258 -12.47 -11.67 -17.19
C PRO A 258 -11.85 -11.30 -15.84
N ASP A 259 -10.77 -11.98 -15.48
CA ASP A 259 -9.93 -11.61 -14.35
C ASP A 259 -9.02 -10.43 -14.74
N ASN A 260 -8.82 -9.51 -13.80
CA ASN A 260 -8.14 -8.23 -14.00
C ASN A 260 -7.23 -7.93 -12.80
N ILE A 261 -6.32 -6.97 -12.94
CA ILE A 261 -5.44 -6.49 -11.85
C ILE A 261 -6.28 -5.76 -10.81
N ASN A 262 -6.07 -6.07 -9.53
CA ASN A 262 -6.72 -5.40 -8.39
C ASN A 262 -5.88 -4.26 -7.83
N TYR A 263 -5.54 -3.29 -8.69
CA TYR A 263 -4.80 -2.08 -8.30
C TYR A 263 -3.43 -2.31 -7.63
N SER A 264 -2.94 -3.54 -7.58
CA SER A 264 -1.79 -3.94 -6.76
C SER A 264 -0.82 -4.79 -7.56
N VAL A 265 0.37 -4.23 -7.76
CA VAL A 265 1.49 -4.84 -8.49
C VAL A 265 2.78 -4.53 -7.76
N PHE A 266 3.68 -5.49 -7.65
CA PHE A 266 4.90 -5.34 -6.86
C PHE A 266 6.09 -5.97 -7.56
N PHE A 267 7.20 -5.28 -7.65
CA PHE A 267 8.49 -5.95 -7.73
C PHE A 267 8.72 -6.77 -6.46
N ILE A 268 9.06 -8.05 -6.63
CA ILE A 268 9.53 -8.90 -5.54
C ILE A 268 11.05 -9.09 -5.58
N ASP A 269 11.64 -8.96 -6.77
CA ASP A 269 13.07 -8.83 -7.04
C ASP A 269 13.25 -8.01 -8.34
N ASP A 270 14.48 -7.73 -8.76
CA ASP A 270 14.75 -6.92 -9.97
C ASP A 270 14.33 -7.59 -11.29
N THR A 271 13.92 -8.86 -11.24
CA THR A 271 13.59 -9.70 -12.40
C THR A 271 12.17 -10.25 -12.36
N THR A 272 11.44 -10.05 -11.28
CA THR A 272 10.13 -10.65 -11.06
C THR A 272 9.13 -9.66 -10.50
N ILE A 273 7.95 -9.63 -11.11
CA ILE A 273 6.81 -8.81 -10.69
C ILE A 273 5.68 -9.71 -10.23
N LEU A 274 5.13 -9.43 -9.07
CA LEU A 274 3.91 -9.99 -8.54
C LEU A 274 2.71 -9.12 -8.95
N VAL A 275 1.73 -9.73 -9.59
CA VAL A 275 0.43 -9.13 -9.91
C VAL A 275 -0.63 -9.74 -9.01
N VAL A 276 -1.45 -8.89 -8.38
CA VAL A 276 -2.62 -9.32 -7.61
C VAL A 276 -3.87 -9.13 -8.45
N SER A 277 -4.65 -10.19 -8.62
CA SER A 277 -5.90 -10.12 -9.39
C SER A 277 -7.11 -9.75 -8.55
N GLN A 278 -8.20 -9.29 -9.17
CA GLN A 278 -9.45 -8.90 -8.49
C GLN A 278 -10.09 -10.06 -7.72
N PHE A 279 -9.83 -11.29 -8.15
CA PHE A 279 -10.28 -12.50 -7.48
C PHE A 279 -9.25 -13.06 -6.49
N GLY A 280 -8.17 -12.32 -6.25
CA GLY A 280 -7.13 -12.63 -5.26
C GLY A 280 -6.16 -13.71 -5.70
N ARG A 281 -5.90 -13.83 -7.02
CA ARG A 281 -4.79 -14.63 -7.54
C ARG A 281 -3.49 -13.83 -7.48
N LEU A 282 -2.38 -14.56 -7.41
CA LEU A 282 -1.04 -14.01 -7.27
C LEU A 282 -0.17 -14.51 -8.43
N LEU A 283 0.01 -13.70 -9.46
CA LEU A 283 0.72 -14.08 -10.68
C LEU A 283 2.14 -13.52 -10.69
N LEU A 284 3.11 -14.32 -11.11
CA LEU A 284 4.49 -13.89 -11.29
C LEU A 284 4.76 -13.63 -12.76
N LEU A 285 5.17 -12.42 -13.08
CA LEU A 285 5.62 -12.00 -14.39
C LEU A 285 7.16 -11.96 -14.40
N ASP A 286 7.78 -12.40 -15.49
CA ASP A 286 9.19 -12.11 -15.74
C ASP A 286 9.33 -10.64 -16.17
N ARG A 287 10.20 -9.87 -15.52
CA ARG A 287 10.39 -8.46 -15.82
C ARG A 287 10.83 -8.22 -17.27
N LYS A 288 11.60 -9.13 -17.86
CA LYS A 288 12.22 -8.95 -19.18
C LYS A 288 11.19 -8.88 -20.30
N ASP A 289 10.17 -9.71 -20.25
CA ASP A 289 9.15 -9.84 -21.31
C ASP A 289 7.71 -9.66 -20.81
N LEU A 290 7.52 -9.49 -19.50
CA LEU A 290 6.23 -9.31 -18.82
C LEU A 290 5.25 -10.46 -19.04
N ILE A 291 5.76 -11.66 -19.33
CA ILE A 291 4.96 -12.86 -19.48
C ILE A 291 4.77 -13.52 -18.11
N CYS A 292 3.53 -13.97 -17.84
CA CYS A 292 3.23 -14.76 -16.65
C CYS A 292 4.00 -16.08 -16.68
N LYS A 293 4.94 -16.26 -15.74
CA LYS A 293 5.78 -17.46 -15.61
C LYS A 293 5.26 -18.48 -14.61
N ALA A 294 4.47 -18.04 -13.62
CA ALA A 294 3.95 -18.89 -12.57
C ALA A 294 2.79 -18.23 -11.80
N GLU A 295 2.02 -19.04 -11.08
CA GLU A 295 1.06 -18.59 -10.07
C GLU A 295 1.55 -19.00 -8.68
N LEU A 296 1.55 -18.05 -7.74
CA LEU A 296 1.86 -18.32 -6.34
C LEU A 296 0.66 -18.95 -5.65
N MET A 297 0.93 -20.02 -4.92
CA MET A 297 -0.05 -20.75 -4.11
C MET A 297 0.39 -20.73 -2.65
N PRO A 298 0.14 -19.64 -1.89
CA PRO A 298 0.53 -19.55 -0.49
C PRO A 298 -0.27 -20.50 0.39
N GLU A 299 0.41 -21.18 1.30
CA GLU A 299 -0.23 -22.03 2.30
C GLU A 299 -1.13 -21.19 3.21
N GLY A 300 -2.36 -21.66 3.46
CA GLY A 300 -3.35 -20.95 4.27
C GLY A 300 -4.33 -20.08 3.48
N ILE A 301 -4.12 -19.94 2.16
CA ILE A 301 -5.07 -19.28 1.26
C ILE A 301 -6.04 -20.29 0.66
N ALA A 302 -7.32 -19.95 0.69
CA ALA A 302 -8.40 -20.75 0.15
C ALA A 302 -9.08 -20.02 -1.00
N PHE A 303 -9.39 -20.76 -2.07
CA PHE A 303 -10.21 -20.30 -3.18
C PHE A 303 -11.58 -20.96 -3.12
N THR A 304 -12.61 -20.15 -3.33
CA THR A 304 -13.99 -20.62 -3.46
C THR A 304 -14.50 -20.23 -4.84
N ALA A 305 -14.98 -21.21 -5.59
CA ALA A 305 -15.69 -20.98 -6.84
C ALA A 305 -17.20 -20.89 -6.57
N TYR A 306 -17.90 -20.06 -7.32
CA TYR A 306 -19.32 -19.77 -7.16
C TYR A 306 -20.05 -20.02 -8.48
N ASN A 307 -21.29 -20.51 -8.38
CA ASN A 307 -22.18 -20.63 -9.53
C ASN A 307 -22.90 -19.31 -9.83
N LEU A 308 -23.72 -19.29 -10.89
CA LEU A 308 -24.49 -18.09 -11.30
C LEU A 308 -25.40 -17.53 -10.18
N ASP A 309 -25.85 -18.37 -9.25
CA ASP A 309 -26.67 -17.96 -8.11
C ASP A 309 -25.83 -17.45 -6.92
N GLY A 310 -24.50 -17.43 -7.03
CA GLY A 310 -23.57 -17.03 -5.97
C GLY A 310 -23.32 -18.11 -4.91
N HIS A 311 -23.68 -19.37 -5.20
CA HIS A 311 -23.49 -20.48 -4.27
C HIS A 311 -22.14 -21.16 -4.51
N PRO A 312 -21.39 -21.55 -3.47
CA PRO A 312 -20.16 -22.31 -3.63
C PRO A 312 -20.37 -23.58 -4.48
N THR A 313 -19.48 -23.81 -5.44
CA THR A 313 -19.53 -24.95 -6.35
C THR A 313 -18.14 -25.52 -6.59
N THR A 314 -18.09 -26.81 -6.93
CA THR A 314 -16.88 -27.50 -7.40
C THR A 314 -17.06 -28.04 -8.82
N ASN A 315 -18.25 -27.86 -9.43
CA ASN A 315 -18.51 -28.28 -10.80
C ASN A 315 -17.96 -27.22 -11.78
N PRO A 316 -16.91 -27.53 -12.57
CA PRO A 316 -16.29 -26.58 -13.50
C PRO A 316 -17.27 -26.02 -14.55
N ASP A 317 -18.28 -26.80 -14.96
CA ASP A 317 -19.27 -26.36 -15.96
C ASP A 317 -20.23 -25.28 -15.41
N TYR A 318 -20.25 -25.11 -14.08
CA TYR A 318 -21.12 -24.16 -13.39
C TYR A 318 -20.35 -23.05 -12.70
N ILE A 319 -19.02 -22.96 -12.83
CA ILE A 319 -18.26 -21.86 -12.26
C ILE A 319 -18.61 -20.59 -13.05
N PHE A 320 -19.20 -19.64 -12.35
CA PHE A 320 -19.49 -18.30 -12.85
C PHE A 320 -18.43 -17.30 -12.37
N ASP A 321 -18.02 -17.42 -11.11
CA ASP A 321 -17.07 -16.53 -10.45
C ASP A 321 -16.21 -17.28 -9.42
N TYR A 322 -15.14 -16.68 -8.91
CA TYR A 322 -14.33 -17.20 -7.83
C TYR A 322 -13.72 -16.09 -6.98
N SER A 323 -13.37 -16.41 -5.75
CA SER A 323 -12.61 -15.50 -4.89
C SER A 323 -11.67 -16.26 -3.98
N SER A 324 -10.55 -15.63 -3.66
CA SER A 324 -9.72 -16.04 -2.53
C SER A 324 -10.21 -15.40 -1.23
N ASN A 325 -9.76 -15.94 -0.09
CA ASN A 325 -9.93 -15.28 1.20
C ASN A 325 -8.91 -14.15 1.47
N ILE A 326 -8.04 -13.78 0.51
CA ILE A 326 -7.09 -12.67 0.65
C ILE A 326 -7.84 -11.34 0.68
N ILE A 327 -7.44 -10.46 1.60
CA ILE A 327 -7.94 -9.09 1.74
C ILE A 327 -6.88 -8.07 1.33
N ASN A 328 -5.63 -8.25 1.75
CA ASN A 328 -4.52 -7.37 1.36
C ASN A 328 -3.26 -8.19 1.09
N VAL A 329 -2.43 -7.64 0.20
CA VAL A 329 -1.10 -8.16 -0.16
C VAL A 329 -0.08 -7.05 0.07
N MET A 330 1.00 -7.35 0.78
CA MET A 330 2.04 -6.38 1.12
C MET A 330 3.42 -6.99 0.97
N ILE A 331 4.39 -6.17 0.57
CA ILE A 331 5.82 -6.51 0.62
C ILE A 331 6.45 -5.67 1.72
N LEU A 332 6.90 -6.32 2.79
CA LEU A 332 7.52 -5.67 3.95
C LEU A 332 8.77 -6.47 4.32
N HIS A 333 9.87 -5.82 4.69
CA HIS A 333 11.08 -6.51 5.19
C HIS A 333 11.52 -7.70 4.31
N ASP A 334 11.49 -7.52 2.99
CA ASP A 334 11.83 -8.54 1.98
C ASP A 334 11.00 -9.84 2.10
N GLN A 335 9.75 -9.72 2.55
CA GLN A 335 8.79 -10.81 2.74
C GLN A 335 7.43 -10.45 2.17
N LEU A 336 6.67 -11.49 1.77
CA LEU A 336 5.28 -11.37 1.38
C LEU A 336 4.40 -11.50 2.62
N PHE A 337 3.51 -10.55 2.84
CA PHE A 337 2.49 -10.59 3.87
C PHE A 337 1.09 -10.58 3.25
N LEU A 338 0.20 -11.39 3.81
CA LEU A 338 -1.20 -11.48 3.41
C LEU A 338 -2.10 -11.28 4.63
N THR A 339 -3.20 -10.53 4.48
CA THR A 339 -4.31 -10.57 5.43
C THR A 339 -5.47 -11.35 4.86
N THR A 340 -6.23 -12.08 5.67
CA THR A 340 -7.38 -12.86 5.19
C THR A 340 -8.73 -12.38 5.76
N GLY A 341 -9.83 -12.84 5.16
CA GLY A 341 -11.19 -12.55 5.64
C GLY A 341 -11.45 -13.04 7.08
N GLU A 342 -10.70 -14.03 7.54
CA GLU A 342 -10.74 -14.57 8.90
C GLU A 342 -9.95 -13.74 9.92
N GLY A 343 -9.24 -12.69 9.49
CA GLY A 343 -8.38 -11.87 10.33
C GLY A 343 -6.98 -12.44 10.53
N ASP A 344 -6.56 -13.42 9.71
CA ASP A 344 -5.20 -13.93 9.75
C ASP A 344 -4.23 -12.93 9.12
N PHE A 345 -3.10 -12.70 9.78
CA PHE A 345 -1.93 -12.03 9.24
C PHE A 345 -0.83 -13.08 9.03
N LEU A 346 -0.50 -13.32 7.76
CA LEU A 346 0.35 -14.41 7.31
C LEU A 346 1.63 -13.83 6.71
N SER A 347 2.77 -14.49 6.95
CA SER A 347 4.07 -14.12 6.38
C SER A 347 4.70 -15.29 5.63
N TYR A 348 5.38 -14.95 4.54
CA TYR A 348 6.06 -15.87 3.65
C TYR A 348 7.38 -15.28 3.18
N GLU A 349 8.34 -16.14 2.87
CA GLU A 349 9.53 -15.70 2.13
C GLU A 349 9.12 -15.33 0.70
N LEU A 350 9.80 -14.34 0.11
CA LEU A 350 9.61 -14.07 -1.32
C LEU A 350 10.13 -15.26 -2.14
N PRO A 351 9.42 -15.65 -3.22
CA PRO A 351 9.85 -16.75 -4.05
C PRO A 351 11.15 -16.36 -4.77
N VAL A 352 12.26 -17.02 -4.44
CA VAL A 352 13.51 -16.85 -5.19
C VAL A 352 13.30 -17.50 -6.56
N CYS A 353 13.17 -16.70 -7.62
CA CYS A 353 12.86 -17.18 -8.97
C CYS A 353 14.03 -17.00 -9.92
#